data_AF-A0A7K7Q097-F1
#
_entry.id   AF-A0A7K7Q097-F1
#
_cell.length_a   1.000
_cell.length_b   1.000
_cell.length_c   1.000
_cell.angle_alpha   90.00
_cell.angle_beta   90.00
_cell.angle_gamma   90.00
#
_symmetry.space_group_name_H-M   'P 1'
#
loop_
_entity.id
_entity.type
_entity.pdbx_description
1 polymer ?
#
loop_
_entity_poly.entity_id
_entity_poly.type
_entity_poly.pdbx_seq_one_letter_code
_entity_poly.pdbx_strand_id
1 'polypeptide(L)'
;STQAVLSSPAQALISGGLGALAHDSSFLAVTRDEMAASSQLEMDEVEKAAVELLKGRETLQGTKTGSAPLDTSAVPPGRSPGLGAAPSQKNITATHL
;
A
#
# COMPACT_ATOMS: atom_id res chain seq x y z
N SER A 1 -24.40 -41.26 6.59
CA SER A 1 -23.87 -40.07 7.27
C SER A 1 -23.23 -39.15 6.26
N THR A 2 -23.90 -38.04 5.93
CA THR A 2 -23.29 -36.94 5.18
C THR A 2 -22.20 -36.34 6.06
N GLN A 3 -20.94 -36.71 5.84
CA GLN A 3 -19.83 -35.89 6.35
C GLN A 3 -20.03 -34.51 5.75
N ALA A 4 -20.35 -33.54 6.61
CA ALA A 4 -20.21 -32.15 6.25
C ALA A 4 -18.76 -31.99 5.80
N VAL A 5 -18.58 -31.75 4.51
CA VAL A 5 -17.29 -31.36 3.93
C VAL A 5 -16.92 -30.03 4.58
N LEU A 6 -16.29 -30.10 5.75
CA LEU A 6 -15.63 -28.98 6.39
C LEU A 6 -14.45 -28.65 5.48
N SER A 7 -14.69 -27.80 4.48
CA SER A 7 -13.62 -27.21 3.70
C SER A 7 -12.70 -26.50 4.69
N SER A 8 -11.41 -26.84 4.68
CA SER A 8 -10.44 -26.17 5.55
C SER A 8 -10.47 -24.66 5.28
N PRO A 9 -10.09 -23.81 6.25
CA PRO A 9 -10.04 -22.36 6.06
C PRO A 9 -9.23 -21.98 4.80
N ALA A 10 -8.12 -22.68 4.54
CA ALA A 10 -7.32 -22.52 3.34
C ALA A 10 -8.10 -22.86 2.06
N GLN A 11 -8.86 -23.97 2.05
CA GLN A 11 -9.64 -24.36 0.89
C GLN A 11 -10.79 -23.38 0.62
N ALA A 12 -11.46 -22.90 1.67
CA ALA A 12 -12.50 -21.88 1.57
C ALA A 12 -11.96 -20.56 0.99
N LEU A 13 -10.75 -20.14 1.42
CA LEU A 13 -10.04 -18.98 0.87
C LEU A 13 -9.71 -19.17 -0.62
N ILE A 14 -9.22 -20.36 -1.00
CA ILE A 14 -8.85 -20.67 -2.39
C ILE A 14 -10.07 -20.71 -3.32
N SER A 15 -11.20 -21.26 -2.85
CA SER A 15 -12.39 -21.43 -3.69
C SER A 15 -13.32 -20.22 -3.71
N GLY A 16 -13.40 -19.44 -2.62
CA GLY A 16 -14.38 -18.34 -2.47
C GLY A 16 -13.76 -16.97 -2.19
N GLY A 17 -12.48 -16.92 -1.82
CA GLY A 17 -11.80 -15.67 -1.46
C GLY A 17 -12.27 -15.05 -0.13
N LEU A 18 -11.60 -13.97 0.26
CA LEU A 18 -11.95 -13.22 1.48
C LEU A 18 -13.30 -12.51 1.38
N GLY A 19 -13.77 -12.18 0.18
CA GLY A 19 -15.07 -11.54 -0.02
C GLY A 19 -16.24 -12.42 0.42
N ALA A 20 -16.21 -13.73 0.10
CA ALA A 20 -17.23 -14.66 0.53
C ALA A 20 -17.18 -14.91 2.05
N LEU A 21 -15.97 -15.06 2.60
CA LEU A 21 -15.76 -15.29 4.03
C LEU A 21 -16.06 -14.05 4.90
N ALA A 22 -15.93 -12.85 4.35
CA ALA A 22 -16.32 -11.61 5.03
C ALA A 22 -17.83 -11.49 5.28
N HIS A 23 -18.66 -12.34 4.65
CA HIS A 23 -20.08 -12.47 4.94
C HIS A 23 -20.41 -13.60 5.93
N ASP A 24 -19.42 -14.41 6.34
CA ASP A 24 -19.59 -15.51 7.29
C ASP A 24 -19.29 -15.03 8.71
N SER A 25 -20.31 -15.03 9.58
CA SER A 25 -20.20 -14.53 10.96
C SER A 25 -19.25 -15.36 11.83
N SER A 26 -19.14 -16.67 11.58
CA SER A 26 -18.26 -17.55 12.34
C SER A 26 -16.80 -17.31 11.96
N PHE A 27 -16.52 -17.13 10.68
CA PHE A 27 -15.20 -16.75 10.20
C PHE A 27 -14.77 -15.39 10.77
N LEU A 28 -15.67 -14.39 10.76
CA LEU A 28 -15.40 -13.07 11.32
C LEU A 28 -15.10 -13.13 12.82
N ALA A 29 -15.88 -13.90 13.60
CA ALA A 29 -15.65 -14.05 15.04
C ALA A 29 -14.26 -14.63 15.33
N VAL A 30 -13.91 -15.76 14.71
CA VAL A 30 -12.61 -16.41 14.88
C VAL A 30 -11.47 -15.49 14.44
N THR A 31 -11.62 -14.82 13.30
CA THR A 31 -10.58 -13.92 12.78
C THR A 31 -10.37 -12.74 13.72
N ARG A 32 -11.44 -12.19 14.31
CA ARG A 32 -11.35 -11.06 15.24
C ARG A 32 -10.68 -11.48 16.56
N ASP A 33 -11.06 -12.63 17.11
CA ASP A 33 -10.47 -13.18 18.32
C ASP A 33 -8.97 -13.48 18.12
N GLU A 34 -8.61 -14.08 16.98
CA GLU A 34 -7.23 -14.35 16.63
C GLU A 34 -6.42 -13.06 16.43
N MET A 35 -7.00 -12.03 15.81
CA MET A 35 -6.34 -10.72 15.68
C MET A 35 -6.09 -10.06 17.04
N ALA A 36 -7.06 -10.11 17.96
CA ALA A 36 -6.89 -9.61 19.32
C ALA A 36 -5.79 -10.36 20.07
N ALA A 37 -5.80 -11.69 20.03
CA ALA A 37 -4.80 -12.54 20.66
C ALA A 37 -3.39 -12.32 20.06
N SER A 38 -3.28 -12.34 18.73
CA SER A 38 -2.01 -12.16 18.01
C SER A 38 -1.42 -10.75 18.21
N SER A 39 -2.28 -9.73 18.31
CA SER A 39 -1.84 -8.35 18.53
C SER A 39 -1.66 -8.01 20.01
N GLN A 40 -2.09 -8.88 20.92
CA GLN A 40 -2.17 -8.63 22.37
C GLN A 40 -2.99 -7.36 22.69
N LEU A 41 -4.09 -7.16 21.96
CA LEU A 41 -4.99 -6.01 22.11
C LEU A 41 -6.37 -6.47 22.57
N GLU A 42 -7.09 -5.59 23.25
CA GLU A 42 -8.51 -5.82 23.55
C GLU A 42 -9.37 -5.67 22.28
N MET A 43 -10.53 -6.33 22.26
CA MET A 43 -11.40 -6.38 21.08
C MET A 43 -11.90 -5.02 20.60
N ASP A 44 -12.09 -4.08 21.52
CA ASP A 44 -12.50 -2.71 21.21
C ASP A 44 -11.35 -1.91 20.56
N GLU A 45 -10.11 -2.20 20.94
CA GLU A 45 -8.91 -1.56 20.40
C GLU A 45 -8.61 -2.06 18.98
N VAL A 46 -8.77 -3.38 18.75
CA VAL A 46 -8.67 -3.98 17.41
C VAL A 46 -9.69 -3.36 16.46
N GLU A 47 -10.94 -3.19 16.90
CA GLU A 47 -11.98 -2.56 16.08
C GLU A 47 -11.67 -1.09 15.79
N LYS A 48 -11.23 -0.33 16.80
CA LYS A 48 -10.80 1.05 16.61
C LYS A 48 -9.66 1.16 15.59
N ALA A 49 -8.64 0.30 15.70
CA ALA A 49 -7.52 0.28 14.76
C ALA A 49 -7.97 -0.07 13.33
N ALA A 50 -8.87 -1.05 13.16
CA ALA A 50 -9.42 -1.40 11.86
C ALA A 50 -10.20 -0.22 11.23
N VAL A 51 -11.01 0.49 12.02
CA VAL A 51 -11.75 1.67 11.57
C VAL A 51 -10.81 2.81 11.16
N GLU A 52 -9.75 3.06 11.93
CA GLU A 52 -8.75 4.09 11.61
C GLU A 52 -7.99 3.75 10.31
N LEU A 53 -7.63 2.49 10.11
CA LEU A 53 -7.01 2.01 8.87
C LEU A 53 -7.92 2.20 7.64
N LEU A 54 -9.21 1.89 7.77
CA LEU A 54 -10.18 2.08 6.69
C LEU A 54 -10.30 3.55 6.30
N LYS A 55 -10.40 4.45 7.28
CA LYS A 55 -10.42 5.91 7.06
C LYS A 55 -9.15 6.40 6.37
N GLY A 56 -7.98 5.93 6.82
CA GLY A 56 -6.70 6.26 6.17
C GLY A 56 -6.60 5.78 4.72
N ARG A 57 -7.30 4.69 4.37
CA ARG A 57 -7.39 4.20 2.98
C ARG A 57 -8.30 5.07 2.12
N GLU A 58 -9.40 5.56 2.67
CA GLU A 58 -10.34 6.45 1.96
C GLU A 58 -9.70 7.81 1.64
N THR A 59 -8.94 8.37 2.58
CA THR A 59 -8.20 9.62 2.37
C THR A 59 -7.08 9.47 1.33
N LEU A 60 -6.40 8.32 1.29
CA LEU A 60 -5.38 8.01 0.28
C LEU A 60 -5.99 7.81 -1.12
N GLN A 61 -7.19 7.24 -1.22
CA GLN A 61 -7.87 7.06 -2.52
C GLN A 61 -8.48 8.36 -3.05
N GLY A 62 -8.90 9.29 -2.18
CA GLY A 62 -9.43 10.61 -2.56
C GLY A 62 -8.39 11.58 -3.17
N THR A 63 -7.09 11.29 -3.04
CA THR A 63 -6.00 12.14 -3.58
C THR A 63 -5.45 11.66 -4.94
N LYS A 64 -5.96 10.55 -5.51
CA LYS A 64 -5.52 10.04 -6.82
C LYS A 64 -6.29 10.64 -8.02
N THR A 65 -7.24 11.54 -7.80
CA THR A 65 -7.93 12.27 -8.86
C THR A 65 -7.73 13.77 -8.71
N GLY A 66 -6.53 14.24 -9.02
CA GLY A 66 -6.28 15.67 -9.17
C GLY A 66 -4.93 16.09 -8.62
N SER A 67 -3.95 16.17 -9.53
CA SER A 67 -2.91 17.22 -9.61
C SER A 67 -1.67 16.63 -10.30
N ALA A 68 -1.69 16.65 -11.63
CA ALA A 68 -0.45 16.98 -12.33
C ALA A 68 -0.42 18.51 -12.42
N PRO A 69 0.54 19.21 -11.79
CA PRO A 69 0.77 20.60 -12.12
C PRO A 69 1.35 20.63 -13.53
N LEU A 70 0.50 20.88 -14.52
CA LEU A 70 0.94 21.62 -15.69
C LEU A 70 1.33 22.99 -15.15
N ASP A 71 2.64 23.26 -15.07
CA ASP A 71 3.21 24.58 -15.35
C ASP A 71 4.71 24.53 -15.04
N THR A 72 5.53 24.45 -16.08
CA THR A 72 6.74 25.26 -16.13
C THR A 72 7.05 25.60 -17.58
N SER A 73 6.78 26.88 -17.85
CA SER A 73 7.46 27.75 -18.81
C SER A 73 7.20 27.51 -20.29
N ALA A 74 6.21 28.25 -20.78
CA ALA A 74 6.26 28.87 -22.10
C ALA A 74 7.68 29.39 -22.40
N VAL A 75 8.31 28.85 -23.45
CA VAL A 75 9.45 29.47 -24.14
C VAL A 75 8.89 30.06 -25.44
N PRO A 76 8.87 31.39 -25.62
CA PRO A 76 8.68 31.98 -26.93
C PRO A 76 10.01 31.97 -27.73
N PRO A 77 9.92 32.07 -29.07
CA PRO A 77 10.94 31.56 -29.97
C PRO A 77 12.06 32.57 -30.24
N GLY A 78 13.26 32.04 -30.51
CA GLY A 78 14.31 32.73 -31.26
C GLY A 78 15.43 33.33 -30.41
N ARG A 79 16.60 32.68 -30.45
CA ARG A 79 17.84 33.16 -31.10
C ARG A 79 19.05 32.45 -30.46
N SER A 80 19.67 31.53 -31.22
CA SER A 80 20.99 30.94 -30.96
C SER A 80 22.03 32.03 -30.69
N PRO A 81 23.17 31.81 -29.98
CA PRO A 81 24.22 30.84 -30.38
C PRO A 81 25.14 30.29 -29.27
N GLY A 82 25.93 29.25 -29.60
CA GLY A 82 27.27 29.09 -28.98
C GLY A 82 27.55 27.74 -28.33
N LEU A 83 27.92 26.74 -29.15
CA LEU A 83 28.73 25.61 -28.73
C LEU A 83 30.12 26.14 -28.32
N GLY A 84 30.35 26.30 -27.02
CA GLY A 84 31.64 26.67 -26.42
C GLY A 84 32.16 25.54 -25.54
N ALA A 85 33.37 25.08 -25.83
CA ALA A 85 34.18 24.12 -25.08
C ALA A 85 34.27 24.47 -23.56
N ALA A 86 34.60 23.59 -22.61
CA ALA A 86 35.71 22.62 -22.54
C ALA A 86 35.58 21.78 -21.22
N PRO A 87 36.49 20.80 -20.97
CA PRO A 87 36.33 19.71 -19.98
C PRO A 87 37.01 19.99 -18.63
N SER A 88 36.66 19.21 -17.59
CA SER A 88 37.55 18.95 -16.43
C SER A 88 37.06 17.76 -15.60
N GLN A 89 37.67 16.60 -15.80
CA GLN A 89 37.72 15.55 -14.78
C GLN A 89 38.93 15.82 -13.89
N LYS A 90 38.72 15.92 -12.56
CA LYS A 90 39.82 15.88 -11.58
C LYS A 90 39.44 15.02 -10.37
N ASN A 91 39.92 13.77 -10.45
CA ASN A 91 40.62 12.95 -9.44
C ASN A 91 40.37 13.22 -7.94
N ILE A 92 40.02 12.15 -7.21
CA ILE A 92 40.45 11.97 -5.82
C ILE A 92 40.92 10.51 -5.61
N THR A 93 42.23 10.35 -5.43
CA THR A 93 42.94 9.14 -4.98
C THR A 93 42.74 8.95 -3.48
N ALA A 94 42.39 7.74 -3.02
CA ALA A 94 42.37 7.36 -1.61
C ALA A 94 43.71 6.71 -1.20
N THR A 95 44.41 7.31 -0.25
CA THR A 95 45.57 6.75 0.44
C THR A 95 45.08 5.86 1.58
N HIS A 96 45.54 4.61 1.63
CA HIS A 96 45.28 3.69 2.74
C HIS A 96 46.53 3.63 3.64
N LEU A 97 46.31 3.64 4.96
CA LEU A 97 47.31 3.54 6.03
C LEU A 97 47.93 2.14 6.12
#